data_AF-A0A932WQC0-F1
#
_entry.id   AF-A0A932WQC0-F1
#
_cell.length_a   1.000
_cell.length_b   1.000
_cell.length_c   1.000
_cell.angle_alpha   90.00
_cell.angle_beta   90.00
_cell.angle_gamma   90.00
#
_symmetry.space_group_name_H-M   'P 1'
#
loop_
_entity.id
_entity.type
_entity.pdbx_description
1 polymer ?
#
loop_
_entity_poly.entity_id
_entity_poly.type
_entity_poly.pdbx_seq_one_letter_code
_entity_poly.pdbx_strand_id
1 'polypeptide(L)'
;MPKAQHVSNANSPGATLVRDLVDQISDVLQASHEQHQPIELDPHRARLFELFVMAEATGFLEEGGQFDLSCDGVARELAARWNLASSLGGGISQPSSLPPEQLGRLRILWSFMRMWMEWTYAWQRWPEFHQPAAAPRKSKA
;
A
#
# COMPACT_ATOMS: atom_id res chain seq x y z
N MET A 1 8.99 25.07 27.21
CA MET A 1 7.68 24.48 26.87
C MET A 1 7.92 23.11 26.24
N PRO A 2 7.45 22.02 26.86
CA PRO A 2 7.63 20.69 26.29
C PRO A 2 6.65 20.47 25.13
N LYS A 3 7.15 19.99 23.99
CA LYS A 3 6.34 19.54 22.85
C LYS A 3 5.40 18.42 23.32
N ALA A 4 4.11 18.58 23.10
CA ALA A 4 3.12 17.54 23.35
C ALA A 4 3.50 16.29 22.55
N GLN A 5 3.89 15.23 23.25
CA GLN A 5 3.99 13.90 22.67
C GLN A 5 2.56 13.48 22.32
N HIS A 6 2.28 13.38 21.01
CA HIS A 6 1.03 12.81 20.53
C HIS A 6 1.02 11.34 20.95
N VAL A 7 0.30 11.02 22.03
CA VAL A 7 0.13 9.65 22.49
C VAL A 7 -0.69 8.94 21.42
N SER A 8 -0.03 8.11 20.62
CA SER A 8 -0.69 7.23 19.66
C SER A 8 -1.61 6.28 20.42
N ASN A 9 -2.91 6.59 20.47
CA ASN A 9 -3.91 5.69 21.02
C ASN A 9 -4.02 4.48 20.10
N ALA A 10 -3.25 3.43 20.40
CA ALA A 10 -3.23 2.14 19.70
C ALA A 10 -4.61 1.46 19.64
N ASN A 11 -5.56 1.93 20.45
CA ASN A 11 -6.95 1.46 20.51
C ASN A 11 -7.96 2.43 19.88
N SER A 12 -7.50 3.41 19.09
CA SER A 12 -8.42 4.28 18.35
C SER A 12 -9.12 3.51 17.22
N PRO A 13 -10.33 3.95 16.80
CA PRO A 13 -11.03 3.36 15.66
C PRO A 13 -10.18 3.39 14.38
N GLY A 14 -9.46 4.49 14.12
CA GLY A 14 -8.55 4.61 12.98
C GLY A 14 -7.39 3.62 13.02
N ALA A 15 -6.76 3.42 14.19
CA ALA A 15 -5.69 2.43 14.34
C ALA A 15 -6.20 1.00 14.10
N THR A 16 -7.43 0.71 14.53
CA THR A 16 -8.06 -0.60 14.30
C THR A 16 -8.32 -0.81 12.82
N LEU A 17 -8.90 0.18 12.13
CA LEU A 17 -9.17 0.10 10.70
C LEU A 17 -7.88 -0.08 9.87
N VAL A 18 -6.80 0.66 10.19
CA VAL A 18 -5.50 0.50 9.52
C VAL A 18 -5.00 -0.93 9.66
N ARG A 19 -4.99 -1.46 10.89
CA ARG A 19 -4.57 -2.85 11.15
C ARG A 19 -5.40 -3.84 10.36
N ASP A 20 -6.73 -3.71 10.40
CA ASP A 20 -7.64 -4.62 9.70
C ASP A 20 -7.45 -4.58 8.17
N LEU A 21 -7.16 -3.39 7.60
CA LEU A 21 -6.85 -3.25 6.17
C LEU A 21 -5.50 -3.87 5.82
N VAL A 22 -4.46 -3.64 6.63
CA VAL A 22 -3.14 -4.26 6.40
C VAL A 22 -3.21 -5.79 6.54
N ASP A 23 -3.99 -6.29 7.50
CA ASP A 23 -4.23 -7.73 7.67
C ASP A 23 -4.86 -8.32 6.40
N GLN A 24 -5.92 -7.69 5.87
CA GLN A 24 -6.56 -8.13 4.63
C GLN A 24 -5.66 -8.01 3.40
N ILE A 25 -4.83 -6.96 3.31
CA ILE A 25 -3.83 -6.84 2.23
C ILE A 25 -2.83 -8.00 2.34
N SER A 26 -2.32 -8.27 3.54
CA SER A 26 -1.42 -9.39 3.80
C SER A 26 -2.04 -10.72 3.36
N ASP A 27 -3.32 -10.94 3.65
CA ASP A 27 -4.03 -12.17 3.27
C ASP A 27 -4.12 -12.33 1.74
N VAL A 28 -4.40 -11.24 1.00
CA VAL A 28 -4.44 -11.28 -0.47
C VAL A 28 -3.07 -11.60 -1.06
N LEU A 29 -2.02 -10.98 -0.53
CA LEU A 29 -0.64 -11.24 -0.97
C LEU A 29 -0.27 -12.70 -0.66
N GLN A 30 -0.52 -13.16 0.56
CA GLN A 30 -0.23 -14.53 0.96
C GLN A 30 -0.98 -15.55 0.09
N ALA A 31 -2.28 -15.33 -0.17
CA ALA A 31 -3.08 -16.20 -1.03
C ALA A 31 -2.54 -16.27 -2.47
N SER A 32 -2.16 -15.13 -3.06
CA SER A 32 -1.53 -15.07 -4.38
C SER A 32 -0.20 -15.83 -4.40
N HIS A 33 0.61 -15.69 -3.35
CA HIS A 33 1.88 -16.39 -3.21
C HIS A 33 1.71 -17.91 -3.12
N GLU A 34 0.85 -18.39 -2.22
CA GLU A 34 0.58 -19.82 -2.00
C GLU A 34 -0.01 -20.50 -3.24
N GLN A 35 -0.91 -19.80 -3.94
CA GLN A 35 -1.53 -20.30 -5.17
C GLN A 35 -0.62 -20.19 -6.39
N HIS A 36 0.58 -19.60 -6.25
CA HIS A 36 1.53 -19.33 -7.33
C HIS A 36 0.90 -18.53 -8.49
N GLN A 37 -0.08 -17.68 -8.17
CA GLN A 37 -0.78 -16.84 -9.13
C GLN A 37 -0.22 -15.41 -9.08
N PRO A 38 -0.04 -14.74 -10.24
CA PRO A 38 0.33 -13.32 -10.24
C PRO A 38 -0.73 -12.48 -9.53
N ILE A 39 -0.31 -11.59 -8.63
CA ILE A 39 -1.21 -10.69 -7.89
C ILE A 39 -1.87 -9.65 -8.82
N GLU A 40 -1.29 -9.42 -9.99
CA GLU A 40 -1.79 -8.54 -11.04
C GLU A 40 -3.00 -9.13 -11.78
N LEU A 41 -3.38 -10.37 -11.51
CA LEU A 41 -4.51 -11.03 -12.13
C LEU A 41 -5.65 -11.25 -11.14
N ASP A 42 -6.87 -11.34 -11.67
CA ASP A 42 -8.04 -11.66 -10.87
C ASP A 42 -8.00 -13.14 -10.42
N PRO A 43 -8.48 -13.44 -9.21
CA PRO A 43 -9.28 -12.58 -8.32
C PRO A 43 -8.47 -11.64 -7.42
N HIS A 44 -7.16 -11.87 -7.27
CA HIS A 44 -6.31 -11.15 -6.30
C HIS A 44 -6.21 -9.66 -6.60
N ARG A 45 -6.06 -9.29 -7.88
CA ARG A 45 -6.02 -7.90 -8.31
C ARG A 45 -7.29 -7.15 -7.94
N ALA A 46 -8.46 -7.67 -8.31
CA ALA A 46 -9.74 -7.06 -7.96
C ALA A 46 -9.89 -6.87 -6.45
N ARG A 47 -9.57 -7.90 -5.66
CA ARG A 47 -9.67 -7.82 -4.20
C ARG A 47 -8.71 -6.78 -3.61
N LEU A 48 -7.46 -6.73 -4.08
CA LEU A 48 -6.49 -5.73 -3.64
C LEU A 48 -6.93 -4.31 -4.03
N PHE A 49 -7.56 -4.15 -5.20
CA PHE A 49 -8.11 -2.86 -5.62
C PHE A 49 -9.29 -2.40 -4.77
N GLU A 50 -10.18 -3.29 -4.33
CA GLU A 50 -11.24 -2.96 -3.36
C GLU A 50 -10.64 -2.40 -2.06
N LEU A 51 -9.59 -3.05 -1.55
CA LEU A 51 -8.88 -2.59 -0.35
C LEU A 51 -8.21 -1.22 -0.57
N PHE A 52 -7.67 -0.97 -1.77
CA PHE A 52 -7.17 0.35 -2.14
C PHE A 52 -8.26 1.42 -2.10
N VAL A 53 -9.44 1.17 -2.69
CA VAL A 53 -10.56 2.11 -2.66
C VAL A 53 -11.04 2.37 -1.22
N MET A 54 -11.06 1.34 -0.37
CA MET A 54 -11.37 1.51 1.05
C MET A 54 -10.34 2.40 1.76
N ALA A 55 -9.05 2.19 1.51
CA ALA A 55 -7.97 3.03 2.06
C ALA A 55 -8.01 4.48 1.54
N GLU A 56 -8.42 4.68 0.30
CA GLU A 56 -8.63 6.01 -0.27
C GLU A 56 -9.80 6.74 0.42
N ALA A 57 -10.93 6.05 0.62
CA ALA A 57 -12.11 6.60 1.27
C ALA A 57 -11.87 7.05 2.73
N THR A 58 -10.83 6.52 3.40
CA THR A 58 -10.45 6.98 4.75
C THR A 58 -9.57 8.23 4.72
N GLY A 59 -9.00 8.59 3.56
CA GLY A 59 -8.02 9.66 3.43
C GLY A 59 -6.66 9.32 4.02
N PHE A 60 -6.31 8.04 4.19
CA PHE A 60 -5.07 7.60 4.85
C PHE A 60 -3.96 7.22 3.86
N LEU A 61 -4.09 7.57 2.58
CA LEU A 61 -3.06 7.30 1.57
C LEU A 61 -1.87 8.29 1.62
N GLU A 62 -1.88 9.26 2.53
CA GLU A 62 -0.80 10.23 2.72
C GLU A 62 0.35 9.63 3.55
N GLU A 63 1.56 9.69 3.01
CA GLU A 63 2.77 9.19 3.67
C GLU A 63 3.07 9.93 4.97
N GLY A 64 3.39 9.19 6.04
CA GLY A 64 3.76 9.77 7.33
C GLY A 64 2.61 10.42 8.10
N GLY A 65 1.36 10.24 7.64
CA GLY A 65 0.17 10.61 8.39
C GLY A 65 0.05 9.85 9.72
N GLN A 66 -0.87 10.30 10.59
CA GLN A 66 -1.17 9.61 11.86
C GLN A 66 -1.58 8.15 11.62
N PHE A 67 -2.32 7.92 10.54
CA PHE A 67 -2.71 6.62 10.03
C PHE A 67 -2.18 6.55 8.61
N ASP A 68 -1.30 5.59 8.35
CA ASP A 68 -0.52 5.54 7.11
C ASP A 68 -0.84 4.24 6.34
N LEU A 69 -1.71 4.38 5.34
CA LEU A 69 -2.03 3.36 4.33
C LEU A 69 -1.41 3.71 2.96
N SER A 70 -0.42 4.61 2.94
CA SER A 70 0.39 4.84 1.74
C SER A 70 1.13 3.55 1.33
N CYS A 71 1.67 3.53 0.12
CA CYS A 71 2.50 2.42 -0.36
C CYS A 71 3.62 2.09 0.64
N ASP A 72 4.34 3.11 1.11
CA ASP A 72 5.46 2.96 2.01
C ASP A 72 5.03 2.53 3.42
N GLY A 73 3.91 3.05 3.92
CA GLY A 73 3.33 2.67 5.21
C GLY A 73 2.99 1.18 5.25
N VAL A 74 2.21 0.72 4.27
CA VAL A 74 1.80 -0.69 4.17
C VAL A 74 3.00 -1.60 3.90
N ALA A 75 3.88 -1.23 2.96
CA ALA A 75 5.05 -2.06 2.63
C ALA A 75 6.00 -2.23 3.82
N ARG A 76 6.19 -1.17 4.62
CA ARG A 76 7.01 -1.21 5.84
C ARG A 76 6.41 -2.15 6.88
N GLU A 77 5.11 -2.07 7.11
CA GLU A 77 4.40 -2.93 8.07
C GLU A 77 4.46 -4.41 7.64
N LEU A 78 4.21 -4.70 6.36
CA LEU A 78 4.33 -6.07 5.82
C LEU A 78 5.77 -6.60 5.90
N ALA A 79 6.76 -5.78 5.53
CA ALA A 79 8.16 -6.16 5.63
C ALA A 79 8.60 -6.45 7.06
N ALA A 80 8.09 -5.70 8.04
CA ALA A 80 8.32 -5.94 9.46
C ALA A 80 7.69 -7.28 9.91
N ARG A 81 6.42 -7.53 9.55
CA ARG A 81 5.71 -8.78 9.88
C ARG A 81 6.38 -10.02 9.29
N TRP A 82 6.93 -9.90 8.09
CA TRP A 82 7.65 -10.99 7.42
C TRP A 82 9.14 -11.07 7.79
N ASN A 83 9.62 -10.18 8.67
CA ASN A 83 11.00 -10.11 9.10
C ASN A 83 12.00 -10.05 7.91
N LEU A 84 11.67 -9.26 6.88
CA LEU A 84 12.50 -9.15 5.69
C LEU A 84 13.83 -8.42 5.96
N ALA A 85 13.87 -7.54 6.97
CA ALA A 85 15.07 -6.77 7.32
C ALA A 85 16.21 -7.64 7.91
N SER A 86 15.90 -8.65 8.73
CA SER A 86 16.93 -9.53 9.31
C SER A 86 17.64 -10.38 8.26
N SER A 87 17.01 -10.53 7.10
CA SER A 87 17.43 -11.41 6.02
C SER A 87 18.43 -10.76 5.06
N LEU A 88 18.51 -9.42 5.11
CA LEU A 88 19.45 -8.61 4.34
C LEU A 88 20.74 -8.29 5.12
N GLY A 89 20.84 -8.74 6.38
CA GLY A 89 21.95 -8.47 7.30
C GLY A 89 23.21 -9.32 7.11
N GLY A 90 23.31 -10.11 6.02
CA GLY A 90 24.54 -10.80 5.66
C GLY A 90 25.56 -9.80 5.13
N GLY A 91 26.67 -9.60 5.87
CA GLY A 91 27.71 -8.65 5.48
C GLY A 91 28.25 -8.90 4.06
N ILE A 92 28.83 -7.85 3.47
CA ILE A 92 29.45 -7.77 2.12
C ILE A 92 30.40 -8.95 1.79
N SER A 93 30.83 -9.71 2.80
CA SER A 93 31.79 -10.81 2.68
C SER A 93 31.18 -12.20 2.51
N GLN A 94 29.85 -12.39 2.57
CA GLN A 94 29.21 -13.65 2.17
C GLN A 94 27.90 -13.40 1.44
N PRO A 95 27.80 -13.74 0.14
CA PRO A 95 26.50 -13.79 -0.53
C PRO A 95 25.75 -15.02 -0.01
N SER A 96 25.17 -14.93 1.18
CA SER A 96 24.16 -15.90 1.59
C SER A 96 22.96 -15.67 0.67
N SER A 97 22.76 -16.57 -0.29
CA SER A 97 21.55 -16.58 -1.13
C SER A 97 20.33 -16.41 -0.23
N LEU A 98 19.48 -15.44 -0.53
CA LEU A 98 18.20 -15.29 0.15
C LEU A 98 17.43 -16.62 0.04
N PRO A 99 16.87 -17.14 1.15
CA PRO A 99 15.95 -18.27 1.13
C PRO A 99 14.85 -18.07 0.07
N PRO A 100 14.49 -19.11 -0.71
CA PRO A 100 13.49 -18.99 -1.78
C PRO A 100 12.16 -18.38 -1.33
N GLU A 101 11.72 -18.71 -0.11
CA GLU A 101 10.54 -18.14 0.55
C GLU A 101 10.62 -16.61 0.68
N GLN A 102 11.77 -16.09 1.12
CA GLN A 102 11.97 -14.65 1.31
C GLN A 102 12.06 -13.91 -0.03
N LEU A 103 12.66 -14.54 -1.04
CA LEU A 103 12.62 -14.02 -2.42
C LEU A 103 11.20 -13.96 -2.96
N GLY A 104 10.37 -14.98 -2.67
CA GLY A 104 8.95 -15.00 -3.01
C GLY A 104 8.21 -13.80 -2.41
N ARG A 105 8.41 -13.55 -1.10
CA ARG A 105 7.82 -12.43 -0.38
C ARG A 105 8.29 -11.06 -0.88
N LEU A 106 9.57 -10.92 -1.21
CA LEU A 106 10.10 -9.69 -1.82
C LEU A 106 9.46 -9.42 -3.19
N ARG A 107 9.34 -10.47 -4.01
CA ARG A 107 8.74 -10.35 -5.35
C ARG A 107 7.28 -9.90 -5.28
N ILE A 108 6.49 -10.48 -4.39
CA ILE A 108 5.09 -10.09 -4.25
C ILE A 108 4.93 -8.71 -3.60
N LEU A 109 5.81 -8.34 -2.67
CA LEU A 109 5.83 -6.99 -2.09
C LEU A 109 6.09 -5.94 -3.17
N TRP A 110 7.03 -6.20 -4.09
CA TRP A 110 7.29 -5.29 -5.21
C TRP A 110 6.09 -5.17 -6.16
N SER A 111 5.44 -6.27 -6.50
CA SER A 111 4.21 -6.22 -7.30
C SER A 111 3.11 -5.41 -6.61
N PHE A 112 2.91 -5.59 -5.30
CA PHE A 112 2.02 -4.78 -4.49
C PHE A 112 2.37 -3.29 -4.56
N MET A 113 3.63 -2.93 -4.25
CA MET A 113 4.08 -1.54 -4.25
C MET A 113 3.82 -0.87 -5.60
N ARG A 114 4.17 -1.54 -6.70
CA ARG A 114 3.95 -1.04 -8.05
C ARG A 114 2.48 -0.74 -8.30
N MET A 115 1.58 -1.70 -8.01
CA MET A 115 0.14 -1.52 -8.22
C MET A 115 -0.42 -0.40 -7.34
N TRP A 116 -0.05 -0.36 -6.06
CA TRP A 116 -0.53 0.65 -5.11
C TRP A 116 -0.13 2.07 -5.52
N MET A 117 1.12 2.25 -5.96
CA MET A 117 1.62 3.52 -6.50
C MET A 117 0.90 3.92 -7.79
N GLU A 118 0.75 2.98 -8.73
CA GLU A 118 0.05 3.22 -10.01
C GLU A 118 -1.40 3.67 -9.78
N TRP A 119 -2.11 3.02 -8.85
CA TRP A 119 -3.49 3.40 -8.52
C TRP A 119 -3.56 4.72 -7.78
N THR A 120 -2.69 4.96 -6.80
CA THR A 120 -2.61 6.25 -6.09
C THR A 120 -2.44 7.40 -7.09
N TYR A 121 -1.50 7.24 -8.02
CA TYR A 121 -1.25 8.23 -9.07
C TYR A 121 -2.46 8.41 -10.01
N ALA A 122 -3.04 7.31 -10.50
CA ALA A 122 -4.21 7.37 -11.38
C ALA A 122 -5.40 8.04 -10.70
N TRP A 123 -5.62 7.77 -9.41
CA TRP A 123 -6.71 8.33 -8.60
C TRP A 123 -6.55 9.83 -8.38
N GLN A 124 -5.34 10.28 -8.00
CA GLN A 124 -5.03 11.70 -7.81
C GLN A 124 -5.25 12.54 -9.07
N ARG A 125 -5.01 11.95 -10.24
CA ARG A 125 -5.17 12.61 -11.55
C ARG A 125 -6.54 12.41 -12.17
N TRP A 126 -7.42 11.61 -11.56
CA TRP A 126 -8.77 11.35 -12.05
C TRP A 126 -9.56 12.64 -12.39
N PRO A 127 -9.49 13.72 -11.58
CA PRO A 127 -10.19 14.98 -11.88
C PRO A 127 -9.70 15.69 -13.15
N GLU A 128 -8.46 15.44 -13.61
CA GLU A 128 -7.95 16.06 -14.85
C GLU A 128 -8.71 15.58 -16.09
N PHE A 129 -9.21 14.34 -16.06
CA PHE A 129 -9.84 13.68 -17.20
C PHE A 129 -11.36 13.64 -17.12
N HIS A 130 -11.94 13.99 -15.97
CA HIS A 130 -13.38 13.93 -15.71
C HIS A 130 -13.99 15.29 -15.34
N GLN A 131 -13.30 16.39 -15.67
CA GLN A 131 -13.90 17.72 -15.63
C GLN A 131 -14.96 17.85 -16.74
N PRO A 132 -16.19 18.28 -16.41
CA PRO A 132 -17.20 18.57 -17.43
C PRO A 132 -16.67 19.67 -18.35
N ALA A 133 -16.72 19.45 -19.66
CA ALA A 133 -16.23 20.39 -20.67
C ALA A 133 -16.73 21.81 -20.35
N ALA A 134 -15.79 22.75 -20.17
CA ALA A 134 -16.12 24.13 -19.89
C ALA A 134 -17.07 24.65 -20.98
N ALA A 135 -18.25 25.16 -20.57
CA ALA A 135 -19.27 25.64 -21.48
C ALA A 135 -18.67 26.67 -22.48
N PRO A 136 -19.07 26.64 -23.77
CA PRO A 136 -18.51 27.54 -24.76
C PRO A 136 -18.71 29.00 -24.34
N ARG A 137 -17.59 29.74 -24.22
CA ARG A 137 -17.60 31.19 -23.98
C ARG A 137 -18.42 31.84 -25.09
N LYS A 138 -19.60 32.40 -24.77
CA LYS A 138 -20.37 33.21 -25.70
C LYS A 138 -19.51 34.41 -26.12
N SER A 139 -19.05 34.39 -27.36
CA SER A 139 -18.52 35.56 -28.04
C SER A 139 -19.61 36.63 -28.05
N LYS A 140 -19.36 37.78 -27.39
CA LYS A 140 -20.24 38.94 -27.51
C LYS A 140 -20.03 39.53 -28.91
N ALA A 141 -21.10 39.52 -29.71
CA ALA A 141 -21.21 40.31 -30.94
C ALA A 141 -21.36 41.80 -30.62
#